data_AF-A0A7Y0CJT9-F1
#
_entry.id   AF-A0A7Y0CJT9-F1
#
_cell.length_a   1.000
_cell.length_b   1.000
_cell.length_c   1.000
_cell.angle_alpha   90.00
_cell.angle_beta   90.00
_cell.angle_gamma   90.00
#
_symmetry.space_group_name_H-M   'P 1'
#
loop_
_entity.id
_entity.type
_entity.pdbx_description
1 polymer ?
#
loop_
_entity_poly.entity_id
_entity_poly.type
_entity_poly.pdbx_seq_one_letter_code
_entity_poly.pdbx_strand_id
1 'polypeptide(L)'
;MARPGQRRSGGARTDLGAQRRRTPRRAEQGIIPVLTEVAREVDRAVLRPPTRPAVRTKFQVVALLVREERARVMADGRPTESGRAKQLKRLDGVAMLLARTA
;
A
#
# COMPACT_ATOMS: atom_id res chain seq x y z
N MET A 1 -46.80 48.32 22.42
CA MET A 1 -47.13 47.00 21.84
C MET A 1 -45.89 46.11 21.91
N ALA A 2 -45.93 45.10 22.79
CA ALA A 2 -44.80 44.24 23.14
C ALA A 2 -44.64 43.06 22.18
N ARG A 3 -43.40 42.65 21.89
CA ARG A 3 -43.06 41.42 21.15
C ARG A 3 -42.71 40.31 22.15
N PRO A 4 -43.40 39.16 22.18
CA PRO A 4 -43.00 38.04 23.01
C PRO A 4 -41.85 37.27 22.35
N GLY A 5 -40.86 36.91 23.15
CA GLY A 5 -39.82 35.96 22.76
C GLY A 5 -40.30 34.52 22.98
N GLN A 6 -39.81 33.61 22.14
CA GLN A 6 -39.78 32.19 22.47
C GLN A 6 -38.47 31.56 22.00
N ARG A 7 -37.65 31.19 22.99
CA ARG A 7 -36.53 30.25 22.86
C ARG A 7 -37.08 28.82 22.78
N ARG A 8 -36.44 27.95 21.98
CA ARG A 8 -35.66 26.78 22.44
C ARG A 8 -35.53 25.71 21.34
N SER A 9 -34.30 25.15 21.31
CA SER A 9 -33.91 23.75 20.99
C SER A 9 -34.33 23.19 19.64
N GLY A 10 -33.45 22.66 18.79
CA GLY A 10 -32.31 21.80 19.08
C GLY A 10 -32.51 20.58 18.18
N GLY A 11 -31.53 20.23 17.34
CA GLY A 11 -31.71 19.15 16.37
C GLY A 11 -30.58 19.05 15.37
N ALA A 12 -29.56 18.31 15.78
CA ALA A 12 -28.50 17.68 15.00
C ALA A 12 -28.41 18.02 13.50
N ARG A 13 -27.31 18.67 13.12
CA ARG A 13 -26.73 18.56 11.79
C ARG A 13 -26.33 17.09 11.58
N THR A 14 -27.10 16.37 10.78
CA THR A 14 -26.68 15.10 10.20
C THR A 14 -25.65 15.38 9.12
N ASP A 15 -24.42 15.66 9.53
CA ASP A 15 -23.25 15.43 8.69
C ASP A 15 -23.16 13.91 8.49
N LEU A 16 -23.86 13.43 7.46
CA LEU A 16 -23.79 12.07 6.96
C LEU A 16 -22.32 11.74 6.78
N GLY A 17 -21.86 10.85 7.65
CA GLY A 17 -20.47 10.52 7.83
C GLY A 17 -19.80 10.31 6.50
N ALA A 18 -18.92 11.25 6.16
CA ALA A 18 -17.75 10.97 5.38
C ALA A 18 -17.12 9.74 6.01
N GLN A 19 -17.43 8.57 5.44
CA GLN A 19 -16.70 7.34 5.61
C GLN A 19 -15.29 7.65 5.12
N ARG A 20 -14.52 8.31 5.99
CA ARG A 20 -13.07 8.28 5.96
C ARG A 20 -12.77 6.80 5.97
N ARG A 21 -12.55 6.25 4.77
CA ARG A 21 -11.71 5.08 4.56
C ARG A 21 -10.53 5.30 5.47
N ARG A 22 -10.55 4.67 6.64
CA ARG A 22 -9.39 4.59 7.51
C ARG A 22 -8.42 3.81 6.67
N THR A 23 -7.54 4.50 5.96
CA THR A 23 -6.35 3.91 5.38
C THR A 23 -5.69 3.22 6.57
N PRO A 24 -5.62 1.87 6.59
CA PRO A 24 -5.02 1.18 7.72
C PRO A 24 -3.64 1.78 7.94
N ARG A 25 -3.21 1.98 9.19
CA ARG A 25 -1.93 2.64 9.47
C ARG A 25 -0.83 1.96 8.65
N ARG A 26 0.00 2.74 7.96
CA ARG A 26 1.10 2.25 7.10
C ARG A 26 2.03 1.26 7.82
N ALA A 27 2.08 1.29 9.15
CA ALA A 27 2.85 0.39 10.00
C ALA A 27 2.26 -1.04 10.11
N GLU A 28 0.95 -1.24 9.89
CA GLU A 28 0.31 -2.58 9.83
C GLU A 28 0.32 -3.15 8.39
N GLN A 29 0.68 -2.31 7.40
CA GLN A 29 0.83 -2.71 6.01
C GLN A 29 2.22 -3.32 5.83
N GLY A 30 2.38 -4.60 6.17
CA GLY A 30 3.65 -5.32 6.00
C GLY A 30 4.25 -5.07 4.60
N ILE A 31 5.58 -5.03 4.47
CA ILE A 31 6.40 -4.48 3.35
C ILE A 31 5.93 -4.65 1.88
N ILE A 32 5.08 -5.63 1.56
CA ILE A 32 4.65 -5.97 0.19
C ILE A 32 3.96 -4.80 -0.58
N PRO A 33 3.03 -4.01 0.00
CA PRO A 33 2.45 -2.84 -0.68
C PRO A 33 3.50 -1.78 -1.02
N VAL A 34 4.52 -1.60 -0.17
CA VAL A 34 5.63 -0.68 -0.43
C VAL A 34 6.46 -1.16 -1.62
N LEU A 35 6.82 -2.46 -1.64
CA LEU A 35 7.52 -3.05 -2.78
C LEU A 35 6.70 -2.94 -4.07
N THR A 36 5.39 -3.11 -3.99
CA THR A 36 4.48 -2.96 -5.14
C THR A 36 4.47 -1.51 -5.66
N GLU A 37 4.39 -0.53 -4.77
CA GLU A 37 4.39 0.89 -5.13
C GLU A 37 5.68 1.28 -5.85
N VAL A 38 6.83 0.91 -5.29
CA VAL A 38 8.14 1.22 -5.88
C VAL A 38 8.37 0.45 -7.18
N ALA A 39 7.97 -0.82 -7.28
CA ALA A 39 8.07 -1.58 -8.52
C ALA A 39 7.25 -0.93 -9.66
N ARG A 40 6.05 -0.40 -9.36
CA ARG A 40 5.25 0.37 -10.34
C ARG A 40 5.87 1.71 -10.69
N GLU A 41 6.58 2.36 -9.77
CA GLU A 41 7.34 3.56 -10.07
C GLU A 41 8.45 3.26 -11.08
N VAL A 42 9.22 2.19 -10.83
CA VAL A 42 10.29 1.73 -11.72
C VAL A 42 9.77 1.34 -13.10
N ASP A 43 8.70 0.55 -13.16
CA ASP A 43 8.05 0.14 -14.42
C ASP A 43 7.67 1.36 -15.27
N ARG A 44 6.98 2.34 -14.67
CA ARG A 44 6.61 3.59 -15.34
C ARG A 44 7.80 4.43 -15.78
N ALA A 45 8.88 4.44 -14.99
CA ALA A 45 10.08 5.22 -15.30
C ALA A 45 10.89 4.62 -16.46
N VAL A 46 10.94 3.28 -16.58
CA VAL A 46 11.66 2.60 -17.67
C VAL A 46 10.94 2.78 -19.02
N LEU A 47 9.61 2.91 -19.02
CA LEU A 47 8.83 3.22 -20.23
C LEU A 47 9.13 4.61 -20.83
N ARG A 48 9.85 5.49 -20.12
CA ARG A 48 10.16 6.86 -20.56
C ARG A 48 11.67 7.09 -20.62
N PRO A 49 12.35 6.70 -21.72
CA PRO A 49 13.78 6.91 -21.86
C PRO A 49 14.16 8.39 -21.97
N PRO A 50 15.38 8.78 -21.55
CA PRO A 50 16.43 7.92 -21.01
C PRO A 50 16.25 7.56 -19.53
N THR A 51 16.45 6.28 -19.18
CA THR A 51 16.35 5.78 -17.81
C THR A 51 17.51 6.30 -16.94
N ARG A 52 17.19 7.04 -15.88
CA ARG A 52 18.18 7.60 -14.94
C ARG A 52 18.90 6.50 -14.14
N PRO A 53 20.19 6.69 -13.78
CA PRO A 53 20.93 5.73 -12.93
C PRO A 53 20.23 5.39 -11.61
N ALA A 54 19.61 6.38 -10.97
CA ALA A 54 18.84 6.18 -9.74
C ALA A 54 17.67 5.19 -9.90
N VAL A 55 17.03 5.14 -11.07
CA VAL A 55 15.94 4.16 -11.35
C VAL A 55 16.50 2.75 -11.44
N ARG A 56 17.69 2.59 -12.04
CA ARG A 56 18.39 1.29 -12.10
C ARG A 56 18.77 0.80 -10.70
N THR A 57 19.26 1.70 -9.84
CA THR A 57 19.54 1.37 -8.43
C THR A 57 18.26 1.00 -7.67
N LYS A 58 17.18 1.77 -7.83
CA LYS A 58 15.87 1.42 -7.23
C LYS A 58 15.40 0.04 -7.66
N PHE A 59 15.51 -0.30 -8.95
CA PHE A 59 15.18 -1.63 -9.47
C PHE A 59 15.97 -2.74 -8.74
N GLN A 60 17.29 -2.58 -8.65
CA GLN A 60 18.18 -3.55 -8.00
C GLN A 60 17.82 -3.74 -6.51
N VAL A 61 17.59 -2.64 -5.79
CA VAL A 61 17.24 -2.68 -4.36
C VAL A 61 15.89 -3.35 -4.15
N VAL A 62 14.86 -3.01 -4.93
CA VAL A 62 13.54 -3.66 -4.81
C VAL A 62 13.64 -5.14 -5.14
N ALA A 63 14.39 -5.54 -6.17
CA ALA A 63 14.60 -6.94 -6.51
C ALA A 63 15.30 -7.73 -5.40
N LEU A 64 16.27 -7.11 -4.71
CA LEU A 64 16.92 -7.71 -3.54
C LEU A 64 15.91 -7.89 -2.39
N LEU A 65 15.16 -6.85 -2.05
CA LEU A 65 14.19 -6.88 -0.95
C LEU A 65 13.06 -7.90 -1.20
N VAL A 66 12.58 -8.05 -2.44
CA VAL A 66 11.59 -9.09 -2.78
C VAL A 66 12.14 -10.50 -2.47
N ARG A 67 13.41 -10.76 -2.77
CA ARG A 67 14.05 -12.05 -2.47
C ARG A 67 14.20 -12.28 -0.97
N GLU A 68 14.64 -11.27 -0.23
CA GLU A 68 14.78 -11.34 1.23
C GLU A 68 13.44 -11.60 1.91
N GLU A 69 12.38 -10.89 1.51
CA GLU A 69 11.05 -11.06 2.08
C GLU A 69 10.46 -12.42 1.76
N ARG A 70 10.70 -12.95 0.55
CA ARG A 70 10.31 -14.32 0.22
C ARG A 70 11.02 -15.33 1.13
N ALA A 71 12.32 -15.14 1.37
CA ALA A 71 13.08 -15.98 2.28
C ALA A 71 12.57 -15.90 3.73
N ARG A 72 12.25 -14.69 4.21
CA ARG A 72 11.64 -14.48 5.54
C ARG A 72 10.30 -15.20 5.67
N VAL A 73 9.40 -15.05 4.69
CA VAL A 73 8.07 -15.71 4.69
C VAL A 73 8.20 -17.25 4.66
N MET A 74 9.22 -17.77 3.98
CA MET A 74 9.50 -19.21 3.97
C MET A 74 10.08 -19.72 5.30
N ALA A 75 10.94 -18.93 5.94
CA ALA A 75 11.56 -19.27 7.23
C ALA A 75 10.62 -19.07 8.44
N ASP A 76 9.64 -18.17 8.34
CA ASP A 76 8.72 -17.87 9.43
C ASP A 76 7.73 -19.03 9.66
N GLY A 77 7.81 -19.67 10.83
CA GLY A 77 6.87 -20.71 11.28
C GLY A 77 5.59 -20.19 11.93
N ARG A 78 5.44 -18.87 12.08
CA ARG A 78 4.31 -18.22 12.76
C ARG A 78 2.99 -18.19 11.98
N PRO A 79 2.95 -17.90 10.67
CA PRO A 79 1.69 -17.84 9.92
C PRO A 79 1.14 -19.24 9.63
N THR A 80 -0.19 -19.34 9.50
CA THR A 80 -0.82 -20.54 8.93
C THR A 80 -0.34 -20.76 7.50
N GLU A 81 -0.34 -22.00 7.03
CA GLU A 81 0.07 -22.34 5.67
C GLU A 81 -0.70 -21.52 4.60
N SER A 82 -2.00 -21.32 4.81
CA SER A 82 -2.83 -20.48 3.95
C SER A 82 -2.47 -18.99 4.00
N GLY A 83 -1.99 -18.49 5.15
CA GLY A 83 -1.45 -17.13 5.29
C GLY A 83 -0.14 -16.97 4.54
N ARG A 84 0.78 -17.94 4.69
CA ARG A 84 2.07 -17.98 3.98
C ARG A 84 1.85 -18.00 2.46
N ALA A 85 0.99 -18.88 1.96
CA ALA A 85 0.67 -18.98 0.53
C ALA A 85 0.14 -17.65 -0.05
N LYS A 86 -0.73 -16.95 0.70
CA LYS A 86 -1.24 -15.62 0.30
C LYS A 86 -0.14 -14.57 0.24
N GLN A 87 0.81 -14.57 1.17
CA GLN A 87 1.93 -13.63 1.18
C GLN A 87 2.87 -13.88 0.00
N LEU A 88 3.24 -15.16 -0.24
CA LEU A 88 4.08 -15.55 -1.37
C LEU A 88 3.44 -15.16 -2.71
N LYS A 89 2.15 -15.43 -2.90
CA LYS A 89 1.43 -15.02 -4.11
C LYS A 89 1.47 -13.51 -4.36
N ARG A 90 1.42 -12.69 -3.30
CA ARG A 90 1.54 -11.23 -3.44
C ARG A 90 2.97 -10.82 -3.80
N LEU A 91 3.99 -11.43 -3.22
CA LEU A 91 5.40 -11.22 -3.58
C LEU A 91 5.68 -11.63 -5.04
N ASP A 92 5.09 -12.74 -5.50
CA ASP A 92 5.22 -13.20 -6.89
C ASP A 92 4.61 -12.18 -7.88
N GLY A 93 3.52 -11.51 -7.49
CA GLY A 93 2.96 -10.41 -8.27
C GLY A 93 3.92 -9.23 -8.43
N VAL A 94 4.69 -8.90 -7.38
CA VAL A 94 5.74 -7.86 -7.46
C VAL A 94 6.90 -8.34 -8.33
N ALA A 95 7.34 -9.58 -8.16
CA ALA A 95 8.41 -10.18 -8.96
C ALA A 95 8.05 -10.19 -10.46
N MET A 96 6.79 -10.50 -10.80
CA MET A 96 6.30 -10.48 -12.18
C MET A 96 6.32 -9.07 -12.78
N LEU A 97 6.02 -8.03 -11.98
CA LEU A 97 6.13 -6.65 -12.45
C LEU A 97 7.58 -6.29 -12.76
N LEU A 98 8.52 -6.60 -11.87
CA LEU A 98 9.94 -6.36 -12.08
C LEU A 98 10.49 -7.15 -13.29
N ALA A 99 10.06 -8.40 -13.48
CA ALA A 99 10.47 -9.23 -14.60
C ALA A 99 10.04 -8.66 -15.95
N ARG A 100 8.88 -8.00 -16.01
CA ARG A 100 8.41 -7.30 -17.22
C ARG A 100 9.27 -6.08 -17.56
N THR A 101 9.86 -5.46 -16.53
CA THR A 101 10.67 -4.25 -16.70
C THR A 101 12.11 -4.55 -17.13
N ALA A 102 12.56 -5.80 -16.98
CA ALA A 102 13.92 -6.25 -17.29
C ALA A 102 14.13 -6.58 -18.77
#